data_AF-A0A9E7Z241-F1
#
_entry.id   AF-A0A9E7Z241-F1
#
_cell.length_a   1.000
_cell.length_b   1.000
_cell.length_c   1.000
_cell.angle_alpha   90.00
_cell.angle_beta   90.00
_cell.angle_gamma   90.00
#
_symmetry.space_group_name_H-M   'P 1'
#
loop_
_entity.id
_entity.type
_entity.pdbx_description
1 polymer ?
#
loop_
_entity_poly.entity_id
_entity_poly.type
_entity_poly.pdbx_seq_one_letter_code
_entity_poly.pdbx_strand_id
1 'polypeptide(L)' 'MVLKAHAAVELDFQGATPTPSFADECIGVLCRTMGWDEFKKRVRLTNVPDASRPLIKHVVHRRRAEAPVAVC' A
#
# COMPACT_ATOMS: atom_id res chain seq x y z
N MET A 1 16.36 -3.66 7.66
CA MET A 1 15.09 -3.16 7.09
C MET A 1 13.99 -3.32 8.14
N VAL A 2 13.62 -2.23 8.81
CA VAL A 2 12.84 -2.23 10.07
C VAL A 2 11.43 -2.83 9.92
N LEU A 3 10.86 -2.81 8.72
CA LEU A 3 9.59 -3.46 8.37
C LEU A 3 9.58 -4.99 8.54
N LYS A 4 10.74 -5.65 8.62
CA LYS A 4 10.81 -7.09 8.93
C LYS A 4 10.51 -7.41 10.41
N ALA A 5 10.59 -6.43 11.30
CA ALA A 5 10.43 -6.62 12.75
C ALA A 5 8.97 -6.51 13.24
N HIS A 6 8.06 -5.93 12.44
CA HIS A 6 6.69 -5.65 12.86
C HIS A 6 5.68 -6.51 12.10
N ALA A 7 4.81 -7.24 12.81
CA ALA A 7 3.88 -8.19 12.20
C ALA A 7 2.85 -7.52 11.25
N ALA A 8 2.46 -6.28 11.51
CA ALA A 8 1.49 -5.53 10.72
C ALA A 8 1.85 -4.04 10.63
N VAL A 9 1.36 -3.38 9.58
CA VAL A 9 1.48 -1.94 9.33
C VAL A 9 0.07 -1.38 9.16
N GLU A 10 -0.28 -0.39 9.97
CA GLU A 10 -1.54 0.33 9.84
C GLU A 10 -1.28 1.75 9.34
N LEU A 11 -2.02 2.15 8.30
CA LEU A 11 -2.04 3.50 7.77
C LEU A 11 -3.44 4.08 8.01
N ASP A 12 -3.53 4.99 8.98
CA ASP A 12 -4.75 5.70 9.32
C ASP A 12 -4.85 7.01 8.53
N PHE A 13 -5.98 7.19 7.83
CA PHE A 13 -6.27 8.37 7.02
C PHE A 13 -7.30 9.31 7.67
N GLN A 14 -7.56 9.16 8.98
CA GLN A 14 -8.50 10.03 9.70
C GLN A 14 -8.11 11.51 9.55
N GLY A 15 -9.01 12.30 8.97
CA GLY A 15 -8.80 13.73 8.72
C GLY A 15 -7.81 14.04 7.60
N ALA A 16 -7.36 13.04 6.84
CA ALA A 16 -6.39 13.20 5.75
C ALA A 16 -6.95 12.64 4.42
N THR A 17 -6.76 13.42 3.35
CA THR A 17 -7.06 12.98 1.99
C THR A 17 -5.74 12.71 1.26
N PRO A 18 -5.38 11.45 0.99
CA PRO A 18 -4.12 11.15 0.34
C PRO A 18 -4.08 11.71 -1.08
N THR A 19 -2.96 12.36 -1.42
CA THR A 19 -2.68 12.82 -2.77
C THR A 19 -2.24 11.65 -3.66
N PRO A 20 -2.31 11.80 -5.00
CA PRO A 20 -1.81 10.78 -5.92
C PRO A 20 -0.33 10.42 -5.71
N SER A 21 0.53 11.42 -5.47
CA SER A 21 1.95 11.20 -5.19
C SER A 21 2.15 10.41 -3.90
N PHE A 22 1.46 10.79 -2.82
CA PHE A 22 1.53 10.06 -1.56
C PHE A 22 1.07 8.60 -1.69
N ALA A 23 -0.07 8.38 -2.35
CA ALA A 23 -0.58 7.03 -2.56
C ALA A 23 0.46 6.18 -3.31
N ASP A 24 1.08 6.73 -4.35
CA ASP A 24 2.05 6.02 -5.18
C ASP A 24 3.39 5.74 -4.48
N GLU A 25 3.94 6.73 -3.78
CA GLU A 25 5.22 6.62 -3.08
C GLU A 25 5.12 5.85 -1.76
N CYS A 26 4.03 6.01 -1.02
CA CYS A 26 3.84 5.32 0.25
C CYS A 26 3.22 3.93 0.02
N ILE A 27 1.96 3.90 -0.42
CA ILE A 27 1.18 2.66 -0.52
C ILE A 27 1.68 1.81 -1.69
N GLY A 28 1.94 2.44 -2.83
CA GLY A 28 2.40 1.77 -4.04
C GLY A 28 3.79 1.14 -3.90
N VAL A 29 4.75 1.87 -3.33
CA VAL A 29 6.09 1.31 -3.05
C VAL A 29 6.02 0.24 -1.97
N LEU A 30 5.18 0.40 -0.93
CA LEU A 30 5.01 -0.63 0.10
C LEU A 30 4.47 -1.93 -0.50
N CYS A 31 3.45 -1.84 -1.36
CA CYS A 31 2.91 -2.99 -2.09
C CYS A 31 3.96 -3.68 -2.97
N ARG A 32 4.76 -2.90 -3.70
CA ARG A 32 5.85 -3.43 -4.54
C ARG A 32 6.94 -4.12 -3.72
N THR A 33 7.31 -3.51 -2.60
CA THR A 33 8.44 -3.95 -1.76
C THR A 33 8.11 -5.20 -0.97
N MET A 34 6.89 -5.33 -0.48
CA MET A 34 6.46 -6.50 0.30
C MET A 34 5.99 -7.65 -0.59
N GLY A 35 5.55 -7.36 -1.81
CA GLY A 35 4.79 -8.29 -2.62
C GLY A 35 3.30 -8.27 -2.23
N TRP A 36 2.46 -8.70 -3.15
CA TRP A 36 1.01 -8.56 -3.04
C TRP A 36 0.42 -9.30 -1.83
N ASP A 37 0.82 -10.56 -1.64
CA ASP A 37 0.24 -11.41 -0.60
C ASP A 37 0.60 -10.90 0.81
N GLU A 38 1.85 -10.52 1.02
CA GLU A 38 2.31 -9.94 2.27
C GLU A 38 1.70 -8.56 2.51
N PHE A 39 1.57 -7.73 1.47
CA PHE A 39 0.89 -6.43 1.58
C PHE A 39 -0.56 -6.62 2.03
N LYS A 40 -1.32 -7.51 1.40
CA LYS A 40 -2.72 -7.76 1.76
C LYS A 40 -2.88 -8.33 3.17
N LYS A 41 -1.93 -9.16 3.61
CA LYS A 41 -1.96 -9.79 4.94
C LYS A 41 -1.59 -8.82 6.05
N ARG A 42 -0.64 -7.92 5.82
CA ARG A 42 0.02 -7.14 6.88
C ARG A 42 -0.33 -5.66 6.85
N VAL A 43 -0.76 -5.11 5.72
CA VAL A 43 -1.08 -3.69 5.59
C VAL A 43 -2.58 -3.47 5.75
N ARG A 44 -2.94 -2.62 6.70
CA ARG A 44 -4.31 -2.16 6.92
C ARG A 44 -4.39 -0.68 6.63
N LEU A 45 -5.35 -0.29 5.80
CA LEU A 45 -5.69 1.10 5.53
C LEU A 45 -7.00 1.41 6.27
N THR A 46 -6.96 2.27 7.28
CA THR A 46 -8.11 2.62 8.12
C THR A 46 -8.55 4.06 7.86
N ASN A 47 -9.84 4.35 8.09
CA ASN A 47 -10.44 5.68 7.89
C ASN A 47 -10.20 6.32 6.50
N VAL A 48 -10.05 5.49 5.46
CA VAL A 48 -9.85 5.96 4.09
C VAL A 48 -11.11 6.70 3.60
N PRO A 49 -11.00 7.98 3.19
CA PRO A 49 -12.13 8.70 2.60
C PRO A 49 -12.64 7.98 1.36
N ASP A 50 -13.96 7.91 1.17
CA ASP A 50 -14.54 7.17 0.05
C ASP A 50 -14.08 7.69 -1.32
N ALA A 51 -13.88 9.00 -1.44
CA ALA A 51 -13.33 9.65 -2.64
C ALA A 51 -11.89 9.20 -2.97
N SER A 52 -11.12 8.75 -1.97
CA SER A 52 -9.73 8.33 -2.13
C SER A 52 -9.57 6.84 -2.44
N ARG A 53 -10.61 6.02 -2.20
CA ARG A 53 -10.57 4.57 -2.48
C ARG A 53 -10.24 4.23 -3.93
N PRO A 54 -10.79 4.92 -4.96
CA PRO A 54 -10.45 4.64 -6.35
C PRO A 54 -8.98 4.92 -6.66
N LEU A 55 -8.43 6.01 -6.13
CA LEU A 55 -7.02 6.39 -6.27
C LEU A 55 -6.10 5.31 -5.69
N ILE A 56 -6.35 4.91 -4.45
CA ILE A 56 -5.54 3.89 -3.77
C ILE A 56 -5.61 2.56 -4.53
N LYS A 57 -6.82 2.15 -4.94
CA LYS A 57 -7.02 0.92 -5.72
C LYS A 57 -6.26 0.96 -7.03
N HIS A 58 -6.30 2.09 -7.75
CA HIS A 58 -5.57 2.28 -9.00
C HIS A 58 -4.06 2.12 -8.79
N VAL A 59 -3.50 2.83 -7.81
CA VAL A 59 -2.07 2.78 -7.49
C VAL A 59 -1.63 1.36 -7.13
N VAL A 60 -2.34 0.70 -6.21
CA VAL A 60 -2.01 -0.67 -5.77
C VAL A 60 -2.06 -1.63 -6.96
N HIS A 61 -3.09 -1.53 -7.80
CA HIS A 61 -3.23 -2.39 -8.97
C HIS A 61 -2.09 -2.19 -9.98
N ARG A 62 -1.75 -0.93 -10.28
CA ARG A 62 -0.64 -0.58 -11.18
C ARG A 62 0.70 -1.10 -10.65
N ARG A 63 1.04 -0.77 -9.41
CA ARG A 63 2.32 -1.16 -8.80
C ARG A 63 2.44 -2.66 -8.55
N ARG A 64 1.32 -3.37 -8.38
CA ARG A 64 1.31 -4.84 -8.35
C ARG A 64 1.74 -5.45 -9.68
N ALA A 65 1.28 -4.90 -10.80
CA ALA A 65 1.68 -5.38 -12.13
C ALA A 65 3.18 -5.15 -12.41
N GLU A 66 3.78 -4.17 -11.72
CA GLU A 66 5.21 -3.84 -11.79
C GLU A 66 6.07 -4.54 -10.71
N ALA A 67 5.44 -5.29 -9.80
CA ALA A 67 6.17 -6.01 -8.76
C ALA A 67 7.05 -7.07 -9.43
N PRO A 68 8.36 -7.13 -9.10
CA PRO A 68 9.23 -8.15 -9.66
C PRO A 68 8.65 -9.53 -9.29
N VAL A 69 8.54 -10.41 -10.29
CA VAL A 69 8.26 -11.83 -10.07
C VAL A 69 9.25 -12.31 -9.03
N ALA A 70 8.77 -12.78 -7.89
CA ALA A 70 9.63 -13.44 -6.91
C ALA A 70 10.32 -14.59 -7.64
N VAL A 71 11.63 -14.46 -7.87
CA VAL A 71 12.45 -15.56 -8.35
C VAL A 71 12.48 -16.56 -7.21
N CYS A 72 11.81 -17.70 -7.43
CA CYS A 72 11.82 -18.85 -6.53
C CYS A 72 13.23 -19.37 -6.29
#